data_AF-A0A1H8PNK1-F1
#
_entry.id   AF-A0A1H8PNK1-F1
#
_cell.length_a   1.000
_cell.length_b   1.000
_cell.length_c   1.000
_cell.angle_alpha   90.00
_cell.angle_beta   90.00
_cell.angle_gamma   90.00
#
_symmetry.space_group_name_H-M   'P 1'
#
loop_
_entity.id
_entity.type
_entity.pdbx_description
1 polymer ?
#
loop_
_entity_poly.entity_id
_entity_poly.type
_entity_poly.pdbx_seq_one_letter_code
_entity_poly.pdbx_strand_id
1 'polypeptide(L)' 'METFEQRNFMDGGGSSKESRAFQAQQFDLIAKGDFERAMNLCISDVKAKFGTKYDVGIQQAQAYADKLNKAKTSTTKE' A
#
# COMPACT_ATOMS: atom_id res chain seq x y z
N MET A 1 0.65 -21.48 -6.97
CA MET A 1 0.03 -20.93 -8.19
C MET A 1 -0.46 -19.55 -7.82
N GLU A 2 -0.05 -18.49 -8.53
CA GLU A 2 -0.60 -17.14 -8.31
C GLU A 2 -2.09 -17.12 -8.64
N THR A 3 -2.90 -16.43 -7.84
CA THR A 3 -4.33 -16.28 -8.10
C THR A 3 -4.57 -15.38 -9.32
N PHE A 4 -5.74 -15.51 -9.95
CA PHE A 4 -6.13 -14.62 -11.05
C PHE A 4 -6.12 -13.13 -10.62
N GLU A 5 -6.56 -12.86 -9.39
CA GLU A 5 -6.52 -11.53 -8.78
C GLU A 5 -5.10 -11.01 -8.57
N GLN A 6 -4.20 -11.85 -8.06
CA GLN A 6 -2.78 -11.50 -7.91
C GLN A 6 -2.15 -11.18 -9.27
N ARG A 7 -2.44 -12.00 -10.29
CA ARG A 7 -1.89 -11.79 -11.63
C ARG A 7 -2.34 -10.46 -12.22
N ASN A 8 -3.63 -10.13 -12.15
CA ASN A 8 -4.14 -8.86 -12.67
C ASN A 8 -3.61 -7.66 -11.88
N PHE A 9 -3.43 -7.78 -10.56
CA PHE A 9 -2.82 -6.74 -9.74
C PHE A 9 -1.36 -6.47 -10.15
N MET A 10 -0.60 -7.51 -10.49
CA MET A 10 0.81 -7.41 -10.84
C MET A 10 1.03 -6.95 -12.30
N ASP A 11 0.12 -7.32 -13.21
CA ASP A 11 0.19 -6.96 -14.64
C ASP A 11 0.14 -5.43 -14.86
N GLY A 12 -0.44 -4.69 -13.90
CA GLY A 12 -0.48 -3.23 -13.90
C GLY A 12 0.83 -2.53 -13.50
N GLY A 13 1.93 -3.27 -13.23
CA GLY A 13 3.23 -2.64 -12.95
C GLY A 13 4.41 -3.27 -13.67
N GLY A 14 5.61 -2.99 -13.16
CA GLY A 14 6.85 -3.36 -13.84
C GLY A 14 7.01 -4.87 -14.01
N SER A 15 7.50 -5.32 -15.16
CA SER A 15 7.73 -6.73 -15.45
C SER A 15 9.00 -7.30 -14.79
N SER A 16 9.78 -6.48 -14.09
CA SER A 16 11.00 -6.93 -13.40
C SER A 16 10.69 -7.85 -12.23
N LYS A 17 11.64 -8.72 -11.90
CA LYS A 17 11.51 -9.67 -10.79
C LYS A 17 11.29 -8.96 -9.46
N GLU A 18 11.97 -7.83 -9.27
CA GLU A 18 11.87 -6.97 -8.09
C GLU A 18 10.50 -6.31 -8.00
N SER A 19 9.97 -5.79 -9.12
CA SER A 19 8.63 -5.20 -9.16
C SER A 19 7.55 -6.22 -8.85
N ARG A 20 7.66 -7.44 -9.40
CA ARG A 20 6.73 -8.53 -9.08
C ARG A 20 6.81 -8.93 -7.62
N ALA A 21 8.01 -9.14 -7.07
CA ALA A 21 8.17 -9.49 -5.65
C ALA A 21 7.57 -8.42 -4.72
N PHE A 22 7.76 -7.14 -5.05
CA PHE A 22 7.18 -6.02 -4.32
C PHE A 22 5.65 -6.02 -4.36
N GLN A 23 5.06 -6.16 -5.56
CA GLN A 23 3.60 -6.20 -5.72
C GLN A 23 2.97 -7.41 -5.04
N ALA A 24 3.63 -8.57 -5.04
CA ALA A 24 3.16 -9.75 -4.31
C ALA A 24 3.05 -9.46 -2.81
N GLN A 25 4.08 -8.84 -2.22
CA GLN A 25 4.06 -8.45 -0.81
C GLN A 25 2.97 -7.42 -0.51
N GLN A 26 2.81 -6.44 -1.39
CA GLN A 26 1.75 -5.43 -1.26
C GLN A 26 0.35 -6.07 -1.33
N PHE A 27 0.12 -6.98 -2.27
CA PHE A 27 -1.13 -7.70 -2.42
C PHE A 27 -1.45 -8.52 -1.16
N ASP A 28 -0.49 -9.27 -0.64
CA ASP A 28 -0.70 -10.13 0.54
C ASP A 28 -1.09 -9.32 1.78
N LEU A 29 -0.55 -8.12 1.96
CA LEU A 29 -0.92 -7.21 3.04
C LEU A 29 -2.36 -6.69 2.85
N ILE A 30 -2.71 -6.27 1.63
CA ILE A 30 -4.05 -5.81 1.28
C ILE A 30 -5.09 -6.92 1.48
N ALA A 31 -4.79 -8.15 1.03
CA ALA A 31 -5.67 -9.31 1.15
C ALA A 31 -5.93 -9.68 2.63
N LYS A 32 -4.99 -9.40 3.53
CA LYS A 32 -5.14 -9.57 4.98
C LYS A 32 -5.85 -8.41 5.67
N GLY A 33 -6.21 -7.36 4.94
CA GLY A 33 -6.77 -6.12 5.48
C GLY A 33 -5.73 -5.22 6.19
N ASP A 34 -4.44 -5.52 6.07
CA ASP A 34 -3.34 -4.77 6.66
C ASP A 34 -2.92 -3.60 5.73
N PHE A 35 -3.87 -2.68 5.53
CA PHE A 35 -3.71 -1.54 4.62
C PHE A 35 -2.62 -0.57 5.09
N GLU A 36 -2.41 -0.45 6.39
CA GLU A 36 -1.38 0.42 6.96
C GLU A 36 0.03 -0.08 6.60
N ARG A 37 0.29 -1.38 6.78
CA ARG A 37 1.58 -1.95 6.36
C ARG A 37 1.75 -1.91 4.84
N ALA A 38 0.69 -2.15 4.07
CA ALA A 38 0.75 -2.04 2.62
C ALA A 38 1.14 -0.63 2.16
N MET A 39 0.56 0.41 2.77
CA MET A 39 0.89 1.80 2.48
C MET A 39 2.32 2.14 2.90
N ASN A 40 2.76 1.70 4.09
CA ASN A 40 4.12 1.95 4.58
C ASN A 40 5.19 1.28 3.71
N LEU A 41 4.91 0.08 3.15
CA LEU A 41 5.78 -0.57 2.17
C LEU A 41 5.98 0.32 0.93
N CYS A 42 4.90 0.90 0.40
CA CYS A 42 4.98 1.86 -0.71
C CYS A 42 5.74 3.13 -0.36
N ILE A 43 5.51 3.70 0.83
CA ILE A 43 6.22 4.90 1.30
C ILE A 43 7.73 4.64 1.39
N SER A 44 8.12 3.48 1.93
CA SER A 44 9.52 3.09 2.04
C SER A 44 10.20 2.99 0.67
N ASP A 45 9.53 2.38 -0.31
CA ASP A 45 10.05 2.26 -1.68
C ASP A 45 10.19 3.63 -2.36
N VAL A 46 9.19 4.50 -2.21
CA VAL A 46 9.23 5.88 -2.74
C VAL A 46 10.37 6.67 -2.10
N LYS A 47 10.55 6.59 -0.78
CA LYS A 47 11.65 7.28 -0.10
C LYS A 47 13.02 6.74 -0.51
N ALA A 48 13.15 5.42 -0.70
CA ALA A 48 14.40 4.82 -1.15
C ALA A 48 14.77 5.26 -2.58
N LYS A 49 13.78 5.41 -3.48
CA LYS A 49 14.01 5.77 -4.89
C LYS A 49 14.12 7.28 -5.14
N PHE A 50 13.38 8.08 -4.38
CA PHE A 50 13.20 9.51 -4.67
C PHE A 50 13.57 10.44 -3.52
N GLY A 51 14.07 9.90 -2.41
CA GLY A 51 14.41 10.66 -1.22
C GLY A 51 13.20 11.42 -0.67
N THR A 52 13.37 12.72 -0.45
CA THR A 52 12.38 13.60 0.17
C THR A 52 11.42 14.25 -0.82
N LYS A 53 11.54 13.96 -2.13
CA LYS A 53 10.78 14.65 -3.20
C LYS A 53 9.26 14.61 -2.99
N TYR A 54 8.75 13.53 -2.38
CA TYR A 54 7.32 13.29 -2.22
C TYR A 54 6.84 13.33 -0.77
N ASP A 55 7.66 13.82 0.18
CA ASP A 55 7.31 13.79 1.61
C ASP A 55 5.99 14.50 1.92
N VAL A 56 5.69 15.63 1.25
CA VAL A 56 4.41 16.34 1.42
C VAL A 56 3.23 15.47 1.00
N GLY A 57 3.34 14.79 -0.15
CA GLY A 57 2.29 13.90 -0.63
C GLY A 57 2.12 12.66 0.26
N ILE A 58 3.24 12.12 0.75
CA ILE A 58 3.26 11.00 1.71
C ILE A 58 2.52 11.40 3.00
N GLN A 59 2.81 12.58 3.56
CA GLN A 59 2.15 13.10 4.76
C GLN A 59 0.64 13.27 4.55
N GLN A 60 0.23 13.79 3.39
CA GLN A 60 -1.20 13.93 3.06
C GLN A 60 -1.91 12.57 2.96
N ALA A 61 -1.27 11.57 2.33
CA ALA A 61 -1.81 10.22 2.24
C ALA A 61 -1.95 9.57 3.62
N GLN A 62 -0.93 9.69 4.47
CA GLN A 62 -0.96 9.19 5.86
C GLN A 62 -2.08 9.87 6.67
N ALA A 63 -2.17 11.20 6.60
CA ALA A 63 -3.21 11.94 7.30
C ALA A 63 -4.63 11.55 6.84
N TYR A 64 -4.81 11.21 5.57
CA TYR A 64 -6.08 10.71 5.06
C TYR A 64 -6.39 9.29 5.54
N ALA A 65 -5.40 8.39 5.53
CA ALA A 65 -5.54 7.05 6.09
C ALA A 65 -5.94 7.10 7.58
N ASP A 66 -5.30 7.96 8.36
CA ASP A 66 -5.63 8.17 9.77
C ASP A 66 -7.07 8.66 9.97
N LYS A 67 -7.54 9.57 9.11
CA LYS A 67 -8.94 10.04 9.13
C LYS A 67 -9.91 8.90 8.85
N LEU A 68 -9.62 8.05 7.86
CA LEU A 68 -10.47 6.89 7.55
C LEU A 68 -10.51 5.89 8.71
N ASN A 69 -9.37 5.64 9.36
CA ASN A 69 -9.29 4.76 10.53
C ASN A 69 -10.09 5.32 11.71
N LYS A 70 -10.00 6.63 11.99
CA LYS A 70 -10.80 7.31 13.02
C LYS A 70 -12.29 7.28 12.71
N ALA A 71 -12.67 7.48 11.45
CA ALA A 71 -14.07 7.38 11.03
C ALA A 71 -14.61 5.95 11.27
N LYS A 72 -13.85 4.91 10.89
CA LYS A 72 -14.23 3.51 11.15
C LYS A 72 -14.44 3.24 12.64
N THR A 73 -13.55 3.69 13.53
CA THR A 73 -13.68 3.45 14.97
C THR A 73 -14.78 4.27 15.64
N SER A 74 -15.17 5.41 15.06
CA SER A 74 -16.31 6.21 15.55
C SER A 74 -17.69 5.62 15.20
N THR A 75 -17.77 4.72 14.22
CA THR A 75 -19.04 4.15 13.74
C THR A 75 -19.40 2.80 14.42
N THR A 76 -18.56 2.28 15.30
CA THR A 76 -18.81 1.03 16.08
C THR A 76 -19.14 1.33 17.55
N LYS A 77 -19.96 2.36 17.79
CA LYS A 77 -20.65 2.55 19.07
C LYS A 77 -22.15 2.38 18.87
N GLU A 78 -22.60 1.13 18.78
CA GLU A 78 -23.97 0.71 19.10
C GLU A 78 -23.91 -0.53 19.99
#